data_AF-A0A4U5MNA6-F1
#
_entry.id   AF-A0A4U5MNA6-F1
#
_cell.length_a   1.000
_cell.length_b   1.000
_cell.length_c   1.000
_cell.angle_alpha   90.00
_cell.angle_beta   90.00
_cell.angle_gamma   90.00
#
_symmetry.space_group_name_H-M   'P 1'
#
loop_
_entity.id
_entity.type
_entity.pdbx_description
1 polymer ?
#
loop_
_entity_poly.entity_id
_entity_poly.type
_entity_poly.pdbx_seq_one_letter_code
_entity_poly.pdbx_strand_id
1 'polypeptide(L)'
;MGKLNHDPYINHFSHPHPLELSNAQSLYMNSCSACNLQPSGWMYSCKPCNFTLHISCTQMPTLITHPCHPIHPLTLFSTPVYPGGSFNCDGCGLQGSGFNYHCTTCDFDVHMMCATNPLSLAHRSHPHQLNLAFYPPYQTKGFSCDICHKIGSNHWLYRCGACEFDAHMKCAMSVNNTPLPHIQHSTSLPVANNVNVQYQQQP
;
A
#
# COMPACT_ATOMS: atom_id res chain seq x y z
N MET A 1 35.11 -9.09 3.16
CA MET A 1 33.82 -9.73 3.53
C MET A 1 33.20 -8.90 4.63
N GLY A 2 32.12 -8.16 4.35
CA GLY A 2 31.46 -7.31 5.35
C GLY A 2 30.79 -8.18 6.41
N LYS A 3 31.07 -7.90 7.69
CA LYS A 3 30.38 -8.55 8.81
C LYS A 3 28.91 -8.14 8.75
N LEU A 4 28.00 -9.11 8.77
CA LEU A 4 26.59 -8.84 8.99
C LEU A 4 26.42 -8.46 10.46
N ASN A 5 25.86 -7.30 10.75
CA ASN A 5 25.59 -6.82 12.12
C ASN A 5 24.29 -7.42 12.67
N HIS A 6 24.05 -8.72 12.45
CA HIS A 6 22.85 -9.40 12.89
C HIS A 6 23.22 -10.68 13.63
N ASP A 7 22.53 -10.92 14.74
CA ASP A 7 22.72 -12.16 15.50
C ASP A 7 22.38 -13.36 14.62
N PRO A 8 23.21 -14.42 14.64
CA PRO A 8 22.99 -15.59 13.80
C PRO A 8 21.72 -16.36 14.19
N TYR A 9 21.24 -16.19 15.42
CA TYR A 9 20.02 -16.83 15.93
C TYR A 9 19.17 -15.83 16.71
N ILE A 10 17.84 -15.90 16.55
CA ILE A 10 16.89 -15.12 17.35
C ILE A 10 15.75 -15.99 17.88
N ASN A 11 15.20 -15.63 19.04
CA ASN A 11 13.90 -16.12 19.48
C ASN A 11 12.85 -15.06 19.11
N HIS A 12 11.84 -15.43 18.35
CA HIS A 12 10.83 -14.50 17.86
C HIS A 12 9.44 -14.90 18.37
N PHE A 13 8.62 -13.93 18.81
CA PHE A 13 7.32 -14.21 19.47
C PHE A 13 6.37 -15.07 18.63
N SER A 14 6.51 -15.01 17.30
CA SER A 14 5.64 -15.72 16.36
C SER A 14 5.98 -17.21 16.17
N HIS A 15 7.10 -17.69 16.71
CA HIS A 15 7.58 -19.04 16.44
C HIS A 15 8.34 -19.62 17.66
N PRO A 16 8.03 -20.85 18.10
CA PRO A 16 8.59 -21.39 19.35
C PRO A 16 10.07 -21.79 19.25
N HIS A 17 10.60 -22.03 18.05
CA HIS A 17 11.99 -22.40 17.84
C HIS A 17 12.86 -21.19 17.50
N PRO A 18 14.15 -21.20 17.89
CA PRO A 18 15.11 -20.20 17.40
C PRO A 18 15.16 -20.19 15.88
N LEU A 19 15.16 -18.99 15.30
CA LEU A 19 15.31 -18.79 13.87
C LEU A 19 16.78 -18.52 13.54
N GLU A 20 17.32 -19.20 12.55
CA GLU A 20 18.70 -19.06 12.06
C GLU A 20 18.76 -18.07 10.88
N LEU A 21 19.72 -17.16 10.92
CA LEU A 21 20.00 -16.24 9.83
C LEU A 21 20.66 -16.98 8.66
N SER A 22 20.05 -16.92 7.48
CA SER A 22 20.54 -17.58 6.27
C SER A 22 20.24 -16.76 5.03
N ASN A 23 20.99 -16.99 3.94
CA ASN A 23 20.81 -16.24 2.70
C ASN A 23 19.84 -16.97 1.75
N ALA A 24 18.78 -16.28 1.36
CA ALA A 24 17.75 -16.78 0.45
C ALA A 24 18.28 -17.18 -0.93
N GLN A 25 19.42 -16.67 -1.38
CA GLN A 25 20.03 -17.08 -2.66
C GLN A 25 20.68 -18.46 -2.60
N SER A 26 21.03 -18.94 -1.39
CA SER A 26 21.67 -20.23 -1.19
C SER A 26 20.69 -21.38 -0.92
N LEU A 27 19.39 -21.08 -0.75
CA LEU A 27 18.38 -22.04 -0.30
C LEU A 27 17.06 -21.79 -1.03
N TYR A 28 16.32 -22.84 -1.37
CA TYR A 28 14.92 -22.74 -1.76
C TYR A 28 14.07 -22.37 -0.53
N MET A 29 14.13 -21.11 -0.11
CA MET A 29 13.33 -20.59 1.01
C MET A 29 11.89 -20.34 0.56
N ASN A 30 10.94 -20.53 1.47
CA ASN A 30 9.55 -20.16 1.23
C ASN A 30 9.35 -18.67 1.41
N SER A 31 8.23 -18.16 0.90
CA SER A 31 7.80 -16.78 1.14
C SER A 31 7.79 -16.46 2.64
N CYS A 32 8.09 -15.21 2.94
CA CYS A 32 8.08 -14.71 4.32
C CYS A 32 6.70 -14.95 4.95
N SER A 33 6.67 -15.64 6.09
CA SER A 33 5.43 -15.99 6.81
C SER A 33 4.69 -14.76 7.36
N ALA A 34 5.37 -13.62 7.47
CA ALA A 34 4.74 -12.37 7.92
C ALA A 34 4.11 -11.57 6.79
N CYS A 35 4.87 -11.25 5.74
CA CYS A 35 4.40 -10.36 4.66
C CYS A 35 3.95 -11.11 3.39
N ASN A 36 4.10 -12.43 3.32
CA ASN A 36 3.82 -13.29 2.17
C ASN A 36 4.59 -12.91 0.89
N LEU A 37 5.60 -12.05 0.99
CA LEU A 37 6.46 -11.69 -0.13
C LEU A 37 7.57 -12.71 -0.33
N GLN A 38 8.12 -12.69 -1.55
CA GLN A 38 9.21 -13.57 -1.95
C GLN A 38 10.44 -13.39 -1.04
N PRO A 39 11.23 -14.46 -0.85
CA PRO A 39 12.50 -14.38 -0.17
C PRO A 39 13.43 -13.35 -0.81
N SER A 40 14.18 -12.62 0.00
CA SER A 40 15.17 -11.68 -0.50
C SER A 40 16.33 -11.48 0.48
N GLY A 41 17.55 -11.58 -0.03
CA GLY A 41 18.77 -11.37 0.77
C GLY A 41 18.87 -12.31 1.97
N TRP A 42 19.23 -11.76 3.13
CA TRP A 42 19.33 -12.51 4.38
C TRP A 42 17.99 -12.55 5.11
N MET A 43 17.64 -13.72 5.62
CA MET A 43 16.36 -14.00 6.27
C MET A 43 16.55 -14.91 7.48
N TYR A 44 15.66 -14.79 8.45
CA TYR A 44 15.60 -15.69 9.60
C TYR A 44 14.71 -16.88 9.28
N SER A 45 15.15 -18.10 9.56
CA SER A 45 14.40 -19.30 9.21
C SER A 45 14.51 -20.41 10.23
N CYS A 46 13.43 -21.18 10.34
CA CYS A 46 13.40 -22.48 11.01
C CYS A 46 13.12 -23.55 9.96
N LYS A 47 14.17 -24.25 9.52
CA LYS A 47 14.09 -25.28 8.48
C LYS A 47 13.12 -26.43 8.84
N PRO A 48 13.12 -26.98 10.08
CA PRO A 48 12.19 -28.04 10.47
C PRO A 48 10.71 -27.65 10.33
N CYS A 49 10.38 -26.38 10.53
CA CYS A 49 9.01 -25.88 10.50
C CYS A 49 8.63 -25.18 9.20
N ASN A 50 9.55 -25.09 8.24
CA ASN A 50 9.33 -24.36 6.99
C ASN A 50 8.95 -22.87 7.19
N PHE A 51 9.39 -22.27 8.30
CA PHE A 51 9.03 -20.91 8.72
C PHE A 51 10.14 -19.92 8.39
N THR A 52 9.84 -18.83 7.72
CA THR A 52 10.85 -17.86 7.25
C THR A 52 10.36 -16.42 7.41
N LEU A 53 11.21 -15.51 7.87
CA LEU A 53 10.93 -14.09 8.03
C LEU A 53 12.02 -13.23 7.40
N HIS A 54 11.65 -12.15 6.70
CA HIS A 54 12.61 -11.08 6.39
C HIS A 54 13.10 -10.46 7.70
N ILE A 55 14.35 -9.99 7.72
CA ILE A 55 14.91 -9.26 8.88
C ILE A 55 14.02 -8.07 9.26
N SER A 56 13.49 -7.33 8.29
CA SER A 56 12.56 -6.22 8.57
C SER A 56 11.24 -6.68 9.20
N CYS A 57 10.76 -7.87 8.85
CA CYS A 57 9.52 -8.42 9.41
C CYS A 57 9.67 -8.86 10.87
N THR A 58 10.89 -9.19 11.33
CA THR A 58 11.14 -9.53 12.74
C THR A 58 11.21 -8.31 13.66
N GLN A 59 11.30 -7.11 13.08
CA GLN A 59 11.47 -5.85 13.79
C GLN A 59 10.17 -5.03 13.89
N MET A 60 9.06 -5.58 13.41
CA MET A 60 7.79 -4.88 13.41
C MET A 60 7.27 -4.70 14.84
N PRO A 61 6.82 -3.49 15.22
CA PRO A 61 6.34 -3.23 16.57
C PRO A 61 5.09 -4.07 16.87
N THR A 62 5.01 -4.63 18.07
CA THR A 62 3.87 -5.48 18.47
C THR A 62 2.60 -4.69 18.73
N LEU A 63 2.70 -3.38 18.97
CA LEU A 63 1.57 -2.48 19.22
C LEU A 63 1.82 -1.16 18.50
N ILE A 64 0.81 -0.65 17.77
CA ILE A 64 0.89 0.64 17.07
C ILE A 64 -0.37 1.47 17.29
N THR A 65 -0.24 2.79 17.15
CA THR A 65 -1.37 3.69 16.92
C THR A 65 -1.32 4.13 15.46
N HIS A 66 -2.38 3.85 14.70
CA HIS A 66 -2.41 4.16 13.26
C HIS A 66 -3.35 5.34 12.98
N PRO A 67 -3.01 6.31 12.12
CA PRO A 67 -3.87 7.49 11.89
C PRO A 67 -5.26 7.20 11.33
N CYS A 68 -5.44 6.08 10.62
CA CYS A 68 -6.77 5.60 10.18
C CYS A 68 -7.65 5.11 11.34
N HIS A 69 -7.03 4.69 12.45
CA HIS A 69 -7.71 4.12 13.60
C HIS A 69 -7.09 4.69 14.89
N PRO A 70 -7.26 6.00 15.15
CA PRO A 70 -6.50 6.70 16.19
C PRO A 70 -6.99 6.43 17.61
N ILE A 71 -8.20 5.88 17.78
CA ILE A 71 -8.85 5.70 19.08
C ILE A 71 -8.30 4.48 19.81
N HIS A 72 -8.13 3.35 19.11
CA HIS A 72 -7.64 2.10 19.70
C HIS A 72 -6.29 1.71 19.09
N PRO A 73 -5.36 1.18 19.90
CA PRO A 73 -4.12 0.64 19.36
C PRO A 73 -4.37 -0.67 18.61
N LEU A 74 -3.53 -0.96 17.64
CA LEU A 74 -3.55 -2.20 16.88
C LEU A 74 -2.44 -3.12 17.34
N THR A 75 -2.75 -4.38 17.58
CA THR A 75 -1.80 -5.40 18.03
C THR A 75 -1.38 -6.27 16.86
N LEU A 76 -0.08 -6.55 16.75
CA LEU A 76 0.48 -7.44 15.73
C LEU A 76 0.23 -8.89 16.12
N PHE A 77 -0.47 -9.63 15.26
CA PHE A 77 -0.64 -11.07 15.39
C PHE A 77 0.14 -11.81 14.31
N SER A 78 0.74 -12.93 14.68
CA SER A 78 1.45 -13.80 13.74
C SER A 78 0.54 -14.62 12.84
N THR A 79 -0.72 -14.75 13.24
CA THR A 79 -1.79 -15.43 12.51
C THR A 79 -3.11 -14.69 12.75
N PRO A 80 -4.01 -14.61 11.77
CA PRO A 80 -5.31 -13.97 11.96
C PRO A 80 -6.13 -14.63 13.09
N VAL A 81 -6.88 -13.83 13.84
CA VAL A 81 -7.69 -14.30 14.99
C VAL A 81 -8.96 -15.06 14.57
N TYR A 82 -9.29 -15.03 13.28
CA TYR A 82 -10.53 -15.58 12.74
C TYR A 82 -10.43 -17.07 12.41
N PRO A 83 -11.54 -17.82 12.54
CA PRO A 83 -11.63 -19.19 12.03
C PRO A 83 -11.24 -19.24 10.55
N GLY A 84 -10.34 -20.17 10.19
CA GLY A 84 -9.83 -20.31 8.81
C GLY A 84 -8.53 -19.54 8.54
N GLY A 85 -8.02 -18.76 9.51
CA GLY A 85 -6.67 -18.18 9.41
C GLY A 85 -6.53 -17.13 8.30
N SER A 86 -7.60 -16.37 8.03
CA SER A 86 -7.58 -15.28 7.05
C SER A 86 -8.37 -14.07 7.55
N PHE A 87 -8.06 -12.89 7.01
CA PHE A 87 -8.74 -11.62 7.29
C PHE A 87 -8.84 -10.79 6.02
N ASN A 88 -9.75 -9.81 6.01
CA ASN A 88 -9.80 -8.80 4.95
C ASN A 88 -9.13 -7.53 5.45
N CYS A 89 -8.18 -7.00 4.69
CA CYS A 89 -7.47 -5.78 5.08
C CYS A 89 -8.32 -4.55 4.78
N ASP A 90 -8.69 -3.77 5.79
CA ASP A 90 -9.39 -2.49 5.65
C ASP A 90 -8.58 -1.45 4.86
N GLY A 91 -7.26 -1.63 4.82
CA GLY A 91 -6.37 -0.75 4.08
C GLY A 91 -6.40 -0.93 2.58
N CYS A 92 -6.28 -2.17 2.09
CA CYS A 92 -6.16 -2.43 0.65
C CYS A 92 -7.33 -3.22 0.05
N GLY A 93 -8.22 -3.76 0.90
CA GLY A 93 -9.34 -4.60 0.51
C GLY A 93 -9.00 -6.01 0.06
N LEU A 94 -7.73 -6.42 0.21
CA LEU A 94 -7.29 -7.76 -0.15
C LEU A 94 -7.29 -8.67 1.08
N GLN A 95 -7.59 -9.94 0.86
CA GLN A 95 -7.49 -10.95 1.90
C GLN A 95 -6.02 -11.21 2.27
N GLY A 96 -5.74 -11.47 3.54
CA GLY A 96 -4.44 -11.89 4.06
C GLY A 96 -4.55 -13.11 4.96
N SER A 97 -3.45 -13.84 5.09
CA SER A 97 -3.31 -15.00 5.99
C SER A 97 -2.04 -14.96 6.86
N GLY A 98 -1.16 -13.99 6.61
CA GLY A 98 0.08 -13.78 7.36
C GLY A 98 -0.12 -12.85 8.56
N PHE A 99 0.95 -12.12 8.88
CA PHE A 99 0.93 -11.20 10.02
C PHE A 99 0.03 -9.99 9.70
N ASN A 100 -0.70 -9.55 10.71
CA ASN A 100 -1.64 -8.45 10.60
C ASN A 100 -1.70 -7.66 11.91
N TYR A 101 -2.05 -6.39 11.77
CA TYR A 101 -2.43 -5.56 12.90
C TYR A 101 -3.94 -5.62 13.05
N HIS A 102 -4.38 -6.07 14.22
CA HIS A 102 -5.78 -6.24 14.57
C HIS A 102 -6.14 -5.33 15.74
N CYS A 103 -7.30 -4.69 15.67
CA CYS A 103 -7.89 -4.00 16.81
C CYS A 103 -8.72 -4.98 17.65
N THR A 104 -8.38 -5.21 18.92
CA THR A 104 -9.13 -6.14 19.76
C THR A 104 -10.52 -5.62 20.20
N THR A 105 -10.85 -4.38 19.83
CA THR A 105 -12.10 -3.70 20.22
C THR A 105 -13.01 -3.40 19.04
N CYS A 106 -12.46 -3.32 17.83
CA CYS A 106 -13.19 -3.01 16.61
C CYS A 106 -12.94 -4.12 15.57
N ASP A 107 -13.88 -4.31 14.65
CA ASP A 107 -13.67 -5.13 13.46
C ASP A 107 -12.77 -4.34 12.48
N PHE A 108 -11.47 -4.29 12.78
CA PHE A 108 -10.47 -3.56 12.00
C PHE A 108 -9.17 -4.36 11.93
N ASP A 109 -8.80 -4.71 10.71
CA ASP A 109 -7.60 -5.48 10.38
C ASP A 109 -6.86 -4.85 9.23
N VAL A 110 -5.55 -4.72 9.37
CA VAL A 110 -4.69 -4.27 8.28
C VAL A 110 -3.49 -5.19 8.14
N HIS A 111 -3.10 -5.49 6.90
CA HIS A 111 -1.83 -6.18 6.67
C HIS A 111 -0.71 -5.40 7.35
N MET A 112 0.25 -6.12 7.91
CA MET A 112 1.45 -5.53 8.50
C MET A 112 2.12 -4.50 7.57
N MET A 113 2.24 -4.83 6.28
CA MET A 113 2.80 -3.92 5.27
C MET A 113 1.87 -2.73 4.94
N CYS A 114 0.56 -2.89 5.04
CA CYS A 114 -0.37 -1.78 4.82
C CYS A 114 -0.25 -0.72 5.92
N ALA A 115 -0.10 -1.15 7.18
CA ALA A 115 0.09 -0.26 8.33
C ALA A 115 1.39 0.55 8.28
N THR A 116 2.40 0.08 7.54
CA THR A 116 3.69 0.76 7.38
C THR A 116 3.77 1.67 6.16
N ASN A 117 2.69 1.80 5.39
CA ASN A 117 2.71 2.66 4.21
C ASN A 117 2.91 4.12 4.62
N PRO A 118 3.71 4.89 3.85
CA PRO A 118 3.94 6.28 4.17
C PRO A 118 2.63 7.07 4.07
N LEU A 119 2.42 8.00 5.01
CA LEU A 119 1.24 8.87 4.98
C LEU A 119 1.26 9.86 3.82
N SER A 120 2.44 10.09 3.22
CA SER A 120 2.64 10.96 2.09
C SER A 120 3.83 10.48 1.26
N LEU A 121 3.74 10.56 -0.07
CA LEU A 121 4.84 10.21 -0.96
C LEU A 121 4.89 11.13 -2.20
N ALA A 122 6.08 11.26 -2.76
CA ALA A 122 6.28 11.83 -4.08
C ALA A 122 6.14 10.73 -5.15
N HIS A 123 5.54 11.04 -6.29
CA HIS A 123 5.44 10.12 -7.41
C HIS A 123 5.75 10.84 -8.73
N ARG A 124 6.55 10.24 -9.61
CA ARG A 124 6.99 10.89 -10.87
C ARG A 124 5.86 11.32 -11.81
N SER A 125 4.69 10.69 -11.72
CA SER A 125 3.53 11.03 -12.55
C SER A 125 2.78 12.27 -12.06
N HIS A 126 3.16 12.84 -10.91
CA HIS A 126 2.48 14.00 -10.35
C HIS A 126 3.44 14.91 -9.54
N PRO A 127 3.49 16.23 -9.80
CA PRO A 127 4.48 17.10 -9.17
C PRO A 127 4.27 17.34 -7.67
N HIS A 128 3.04 17.20 -7.16
CA HIS A 128 2.75 17.39 -5.73
C HIS A 128 2.88 16.08 -4.94
N GLN A 129 3.02 16.22 -3.62
CA GLN A 129 2.91 15.09 -2.71
C GLN A 129 1.51 14.47 -2.79
N LEU A 130 1.48 13.14 -2.84
CA LEU A 130 0.25 12.38 -2.72
C LEU A 130 0.12 11.92 -1.27
N ASN A 131 -1.01 12.23 -0.64
CA ASN A 131 -1.28 11.83 0.73
C ASN A 131 -2.10 10.55 0.74
N LEU A 132 -1.82 9.66 1.69
CA LEU A 132 -2.63 8.48 1.93
C LEU A 132 -4.00 8.92 2.46
N ALA A 133 -5.05 8.62 1.70
CA ALA A 133 -6.43 8.79 2.08
C ALA A 133 -7.02 7.41 2.43
N PHE A 134 -7.78 7.35 3.51
CA PHE A 134 -8.33 6.08 4.02
C PHE A 134 -9.64 5.65 3.34
N TYR A 135 -10.19 6.52 2.49
CA TYR A 135 -11.34 6.25 1.64
C TYR A 135 -11.34 7.28 0.49
N PRO A 136 -11.86 6.92 -0.70
CA PRO A 136 -12.12 7.91 -1.74
C PRO A 136 -13.23 8.87 -1.28
N PRO A 137 -13.17 10.17 -1.61
CA PRO A 137 -14.21 11.13 -1.23
C PRO A 137 -15.49 11.02 -2.08
N TYR A 138 -15.61 10.00 -2.92
CA TYR A 138 -16.71 9.82 -3.87
C TYR A 138 -17.70 8.78 -3.35
N GLN A 139 -19.00 9.11 -3.38
CA GLN A 139 -20.03 8.32 -2.70
C GLN A 139 -20.51 7.08 -3.47
N THR A 140 -20.34 7.00 -4.80
CA THR A 140 -21.08 5.99 -5.62
C THR A 140 -20.37 5.37 -6.81
N LYS A 141 -19.15 5.80 -7.21
CA LYS A 141 -18.54 5.34 -8.48
C LYS A 141 -17.10 4.82 -8.38
N GLY A 142 -16.61 4.55 -7.17
CA GLY A 142 -15.17 4.32 -6.97
C GLY A 142 -14.36 5.53 -7.46
N PHE A 143 -13.09 5.32 -7.78
CA PHE A 143 -12.25 6.33 -8.43
C PHE A 143 -11.57 5.75 -9.67
N SER A 144 -11.20 6.59 -10.63
CA SER A 144 -10.31 6.18 -11.71
C SER A 144 -8.87 6.47 -11.29
N CYS A 145 -7.98 5.49 -11.35
CA CYS A 145 -6.57 5.70 -11.02
C CYS A 145 -5.88 6.47 -12.16
N ASP A 146 -5.27 7.62 -11.88
CA ASP A 146 -4.59 8.45 -12.88
C ASP A 146 -3.31 7.84 -13.44
N ILE A 147 -2.78 6.80 -12.79
CA ILE A 147 -1.55 6.12 -13.22
C ILE A 147 -1.86 4.97 -14.18
N CYS A 148 -2.89 4.16 -13.91
CA CYS A 148 -3.18 2.95 -14.70
C CYS A 148 -4.54 2.99 -15.41
N HIS A 149 -5.33 4.04 -15.20
CA HIS A 149 -6.66 4.28 -15.78
C HIS A 149 -7.70 3.19 -15.48
N LYS A 150 -7.46 2.36 -14.46
CA LYS A 150 -8.41 1.34 -13.98
C LYS A 150 -9.17 1.86 -12.76
N ILE A 151 -10.39 1.35 -12.59
CA ILE A 151 -11.24 1.65 -11.44
C ILE A 151 -10.57 1.15 -10.15
N GLY A 152 -10.53 2.01 -9.13
CA GLY A 152 -10.13 1.70 -7.77
C GLY A 152 -11.30 1.32 -6.89
N SER A 153 -10.97 0.66 -5.77
CA SER A 153 -11.95 0.25 -4.76
C SER A 153 -12.22 1.38 -3.76
N ASN A 154 -13.12 1.13 -2.81
CA ASN A 154 -13.41 2.05 -1.71
C ASN A 154 -12.42 1.96 -0.53
N HIS A 155 -11.25 1.36 -0.76
CA HIS A 155 -10.18 1.23 0.25
C HIS A 155 -9.18 2.37 0.12
N TRP A 156 -8.05 2.28 0.82
CA TRP A 156 -7.07 3.37 0.84
C TRP A 156 -6.49 3.63 -0.57
N LEU A 157 -6.14 4.89 -0.78
CA LEU A 157 -5.57 5.41 -2.02
C LEU A 157 -4.58 6.52 -1.70
N TYR A 158 -3.72 6.85 -2.66
CA TYR A 158 -2.91 8.07 -2.57
C TYR A 158 -3.56 9.16 -3.41
N ARG A 159 -3.75 10.34 -2.82
CA ARG A 159 -4.46 11.45 -3.45
C ARG A 159 -3.72 12.78 -3.30
N CYS A 160 -3.68 13.56 -4.37
CA CYS A 160 -3.49 15.01 -4.27
C CYS A 160 -4.86 15.68 -4.30
N GLY A 161 -5.31 16.21 -3.14
CA GLY A 161 -6.63 16.84 -3.04
C GLY A 161 -6.81 18.06 -3.96
N ALA A 162 -5.76 18.86 -4.14
CA ALA A 162 -5.80 20.08 -4.95
C ALA A 162 -5.90 19.83 -6.45
N CYS A 163 -5.37 18.70 -6.92
CA CYS A 163 -5.37 18.34 -8.34
C CYS A 163 -6.36 17.24 -8.69
N GLU A 164 -7.06 16.70 -7.68
CA GLU A 164 -7.90 15.50 -7.81
C GLU A 164 -7.16 14.31 -8.44
N PHE A 165 -5.84 14.24 -8.23
CA PHE A 165 -5.02 13.12 -8.70
C PHE A 165 -5.16 11.96 -7.72
N ASP A 166 -5.79 10.88 -8.15
CA ASP A 166 -6.08 9.68 -7.37
C ASP A 166 -5.30 8.48 -7.92
N ALA A 167 -4.59 7.77 -7.04
CA ALA A 167 -3.80 6.61 -7.40
C ALA A 167 -4.08 5.43 -6.47
N HIS A 168 -4.21 4.22 -7.06
CA HIS A 168 -4.18 3.00 -6.25
C HIS A 168 -2.90 2.97 -5.40
N MET A 169 -2.99 2.43 -4.19
CA MET A 169 -1.81 2.24 -3.32
C MET A 169 -0.65 1.59 -4.07
N LYS A 170 -0.92 0.48 -4.77
CA LYS A 170 0.10 -0.24 -5.53
C LYS A 170 0.70 0.60 -6.67
N CYS A 171 -0.09 1.41 -7.36
CA CYS A 171 0.39 2.27 -8.43
C CYS A 171 1.28 3.40 -7.90
N ALA A 172 0.89 4.02 -6.79
CA ALA A 172 1.66 5.09 -6.15
C ALA A 172 2.99 4.59 -5.55
N MET A 173 3.01 3.34 -5.05
CA MET A 173 4.20 2.74 -4.43
C MET A 173 5.08 1.98 -5.43
N SER A 174 4.62 1.74 -6.66
CA SER A 174 5.43 1.04 -7.66
C SER A 174 6.53 1.96 -8.22
N VAL A 175 7.78 1.53 -8.09
CA VAL A 175 8.95 2.24 -8.66
C VAL A 175 8.91 2.21 -10.21
N ASN A 176 8.19 1.24 -10.78
CA ASN A 176 8.16 0.96 -12.22
C ASN A 176 6.78 1.20 -12.82
N ASN A 177 6.51 2.42 -13.28
CA ASN A 177 5.61 2.67 -14.40
C ASN A 177 6.30 3.67 -15.31
N THR A 178 6.89 3.16 -16.39
CA THR A 178 7.39 3.94 -17.52
C THR A 178 6.42 5.07 -17.84
N PRO A 179 6.89 6.31 -18.06
CA PRO A 179 6.00 7.40 -18.43
C PRO A 179 5.24 6.98 -19.69
N LEU A 180 3.91 6.92 -19.61
CA LEU A 180 3.07 6.91 -20.80
C LEU A 180 3.37 8.21 -21.56
N PRO A 181 3.52 8.16 -22.89
CA PRO A 181 3.78 9.35 -23.67
C PRO A 181 2.67 10.36 -23.41
N HIS A 182 3.08 11.58 -23.05
CA HIS A 182 2.22 12.75 -22.91
C HIS A 182 1.32 12.85 -24.15
N ILE A 183 0.04 12.51 -24.01
CA ILE A 183 -0.97 13.01 -24.94
C ILE A 183 -1.23 14.44 -24.48
N GLN A 184 -0.58 15.39 -25.15
CA GLN A 184 -0.95 16.78 -25.03
C GLN A 184 -2.38 16.91 -25.52
N HIS A 185 -3.33 17.04 -24.59
CA HIS A 185 -4.62 17.62 -24.92
C HIS A 185 -4.37 19.10 -25.22
N SER A 186 -4.28 19.43 -26.51
CA SER A 186 -4.42 20.78 -27.00
C SER A 186 -5.84 21.25 -26.69
N THR A 187 -6.01 22.04 -25.64
CA THR A 187 -7.19 22.87 -25.47
C THR A 187 -7.12 24.00 -26.50
N SER A 188 -7.83 23.86 -27.62
CA SER A 188 -8.18 25.01 -28.45
C SER A 188 -9.32 25.78 -27.77
N LEU A 189 -9.04 27.04 -27.45
CA LEU A 189 -10.01 28.03 -26.98
C LEU A 189 -11.12 28.26 -28.03
N PRO A 190 -12.32 28.70 -27.61
CA PRO A 190 -13.44 28.92 -28.52
C PRO A 190 -13.24 30.19 -29.36
N VAL A 191 -13.52 30.09 -30.65
CA VAL A 191 -13.58 31.25 -31.57
C VAL A 191 -14.89 32.02 -31.29
N ALA A 192 -14.74 33.32 -31.09
CA ALA A 192 -15.81 34.26 -30.82
C ALA A 192 -16.81 34.39 -31.99
N ASN A 193 -18.09 34.50 -31.62
CA ASN A 193 -19.19 34.87 -32.50
C ASN A 193 -18.98 36.25 -33.13
N ASN A 194 -19.01 36.32 -34.46
CA ASN A 194 -19.25 37.57 -35.18
C ASN A 194 -20.73 37.66 -35.56
N VAL A 195 -21.48 38.47 -34.82
CA VAL A 195 -22.80 38.96 -35.23
C VAL A 195 -22.57 40.19 -36.10
N ASN A 196 -22.89 40.08 -37.39
CA ASN A 196 -22.89 41.20 -38.32
C ASN A 196 -24.23 41.94 -38.21
N VAL A 197 -24.17 43.23 -37.89
CA VAL A 197 -25.29 44.16 -37.90
C VAL A 197 -25.33 44.84 -39.27
N GLN A 198 -26.45 44.73 -39.98
CA GLN A 198 -26.81 45.71 -41.00
C GLN A 198 -28.20 46.29 -40.69
N TYR A 199 -28.21 47.63 -40.65
CA TYR A 199 -29.34 48.52 -40.41
C TYR A 199 -30.20 48.71 -41.66
N GLN A 200 -31.50 49.00 -41.44
CA GLN A 200 -32.40 49.98 -42.10
C GLN A 200 -33.85 49.48 -41.93
N GLN A 201 -34.92 50.24 -41.69
CA GLN A 201 -35.22 51.64 -41.34
C GLN A 201 -36.70 51.64 -40.88
N GLN A 202 -37.03 52.46 -39.89
CA GLN A 202 -38.38 52.77 -39.38
C GLN A 202 -39.04 53.90 -40.23
N PRO A 203 -40.33 54.29 -40.07
CA PRO A 203 -41.18 54.19 -38.88
C PRO A 203 -42.34 53.18 -38.95
#